data_AF-A0A2X3JGD3-F1
#
_entry.id   AF-A0A2X3JGD3-F1
#
_cell.length_a   1.000
_cell.length_b   1.000
_cell.length_c   1.000
_cell.angle_alpha   90.00
_cell.angle_beta   90.00
_cell.angle_gamma   90.00
#
_symmetry.space_group_name_H-M   'P 1'
#
loop_
_entity.id
_entity.type
_entity.pdbx_description
1 polymer ?
#
loop_
_entity_poly.entity_id
_entity_poly.type
_entity_poly.pdbx_seq_one_letter_code
_entity_poly.pdbx_strand_id
1 'polypeptide(L)'
;MSSTLREASKDTLQAKDKTYHYYSLPLAAKSLGDITRLPKSLKVLLENLLRWQDGNSVTEEDIHALAGWLKKCPMLTVKLPTARQGC
;
A
#
# COMPACT_ATOMS: atom_id res chain seq x y z
N MET A 1 13.98 -19.91 5.46
CA MET A 1 13.73 -19.33 4.12
C MET A 1 12.31 -18.78 4.14
N SER A 2 12.11 -17.58 4.70
CA SER A 2 10.80 -16.93 4.72
C SER A 2 10.72 -16.05 3.48
N SER A 3 10.05 -16.53 2.44
CA SER A 3 9.86 -15.79 1.19
C SER A 3 8.81 -14.71 1.43
N THR A 4 9.24 -13.55 1.93
CA THR A 4 8.34 -12.45 2.30
C THR A 4 7.80 -11.73 1.06
N LEU A 5 6.53 -11.26 1.11
CA LEU A 5 5.93 -10.35 0.13
C LEU A 5 6.82 -9.16 -0.27
N ARG A 6 7.69 -8.72 0.63
CA ARG A 6 8.75 -7.73 0.41
C ARG A 6 9.69 -8.11 -0.73
N GLU A 7 10.23 -9.33 -0.74
CA GLU A 7 11.11 -9.78 -1.82
C GLU A 7 10.33 -10.00 -3.12
N ALA A 8 9.07 -10.43 -3.05
CA ALA A 8 8.20 -10.56 -4.23
C ALA A 8 7.84 -9.22 -4.89
N SER A 9 7.91 -8.12 -4.14
CA SER A 9 7.52 -6.78 -4.60
C SER A 9 8.71 -5.85 -4.85
N LYS A 10 9.94 -6.35 -4.64
CA LYS A 10 11.17 -5.58 -4.79
C LYS A 10 11.53 -5.46 -6.27
N ASP A 11 11.73 -4.23 -6.72
CA ASP A 11 12.15 -3.92 -8.07
C ASP A 11 13.32 -2.93 -8.06
N THR A 12 14.04 -2.85 -9.17
CA THR A 12 15.23 -2.01 -9.32
C THR A 12 15.01 -0.98 -10.41
N LEU A 13 15.10 0.29 -10.04
CA LEU A 13 15.11 1.39 -10.99
C LEU A 13 16.55 1.82 -11.24
N GLN A 14 17.04 1.58 -12.45
CA GLN A 14 18.30 2.17 -12.91
C GLN A 14 18.01 3.56 -13.46
N ALA A 15 18.58 4.58 -12.80
CA ALA A 15 18.48 5.96 -13.24
C ALA A 15 19.89 6.54 -13.37
N LYS A 16 20.30 6.83 -14.62
CA LYS A 16 21.66 7.23 -14.97
C LYS A 16 22.68 6.19 -14.50
N ASP A 17 23.51 6.54 -13.51
CA ASP A 17 24.56 5.70 -12.92
C ASP A 17 24.21 5.18 -11.51
N LYS A 18 22.95 5.34 -11.08
CA LYS A 18 22.50 4.93 -9.74
C LYS A 18 21.40 3.89 -9.83
N THR A 19 21.60 2.79 -9.10
CA THR A 19 20.60 1.75 -8.90
C THR A 19 19.80 2.05 -7.64
N TYR A 20 18.49 2.24 -7.80
CA TYR A 20 17.56 2.45 -6.70
C TYR A 20 16.71 1.20 -6.52
N HIS A 21 16.59 0.73 -5.27
CA HIS A 21 15.64 -0.32 -4.94
C HIS A 21 14.33 0.32 -4.49
N TYR A 22 13.22 -0.13 -5.08
CA TYR A 22 11.88 0.34 -4.71
C TYR A 22 10.92 -0.84 -4.61
N TYR A 23 9.83 -0.63 -3.88
CA TYR A 23 8.78 -1.65 -3.71
C TYR A 23 7.60 -1.29 -4.61
N SER A 24 7.41 -2.11 -5.65
CA SER A 24 6.37 -1.92 -6.64
C SER A 24 5.00 -2.31 -6.09
N LEU A 25 4.16 -1.31 -5.80
CA LEU A 25 2.74 -1.49 -5.51
C LEU A 25 1.97 -2.38 -6.52
N PRO A 26 2.19 -2.31 -7.86
CA PRO A 26 1.49 -3.21 -8.78
C PRO A 26 1.94 -4.67 -8.65
N LEU A 27 3.18 -4.94 -8.20
CA LEU A 27 3.63 -6.30 -7.90
C LEU A 27 2.96 -6.80 -6.62
N ALA A 28 2.94 -5.99 -5.57
CA ALA A 28 2.23 -6.32 -4.32
C ALA A 28 0.71 -6.52 -4.54
N ALA A 29 0.11 -5.77 -5.47
CA ALA A 29 -1.29 -5.91 -5.85
C ALA A 29 -1.64 -7.26 -6.49
N LYS A 30 -0.67 -7.98 -7.06
CA LYS A 30 -0.93 -9.35 -7.54
C LYS A 30 -1.29 -10.29 -6.38
N SER A 31 -0.68 -10.09 -5.21
CA SER A 31 -0.96 -10.87 -4.00
C SER A 31 -2.15 -10.30 -3.20
N LEU A 32 -2.22 -8.97 -3.08
CA LEU A 32 -3.21 -8.28 -2.22
C LEU A 32 -4.56 -8.01 -2.94
N GLY A 33 -4.57 -8.05 -4.28
CA GLY A 33 -5.70 -7.75 -5.15
C GLY A 33 -5.78 -6.27 -5.57
N ASP A 34 -6.96 -5.83 -6.03
CA ASP A 34 -7.12 -4.51 -6.65
C ASP A 34 -6.98 -3.35 -5.66
N ILE A 35 -5.76 -2.79 -5.58
CA ILE A 35 -5.38 -1.60 -4.79
C ILE A 35 -5.53 -0.31 -5.64
N THR A 36 -5.84 -0.43 -6.94
CA THR A 36 -5.83 0.70 -7.88
C THR A 36 -6.91 1.74 -7.53
N ARG A 37 -8.04 1.28 -6.99
CA ARG A 37 -9.17 2.12 -6.55
C ARG A 37 -8.94 2.89 -5.26
N LEU A 38 -7.82 2.65 -4.56
CA LEU A 38 -7.56 3.27 -3.26
C LEU A 38 -7.03 4.72 -3.39
N PRO A 39 -7.38 5.60 -2.41
CA PRO A 39 -6.78 6.92 -2.26
C PRO A 39 -5.25 6.86 -2.19
N LYS A 40 -4.57 7.87 -2.76
CA LYS A 40 -3.11 7.91 -2.81
C LYS A 40 -2.45 7.83 -1.43
N SER A 41 -3.04 8.44 -0.41
CA SER A 41 -2.50 8.41 0.97
C SER A 41 -2.41 6.99 1.53
N LEU A 42 -3.38 6.12 1.21
CA LEU A 42 -3.39 4.73 1.67
C LEU A 42 -2.40 3.85 0.89
N LYS A 43 -2.17 4.17 -0.39
CA LYS A 43 -1.13 3.51 -1.20
C LYS A 43 0.27 3.76 -0.62
N VAL A 44 0.53 4.97 -0.13
CA VAL A 44 1.81 5.31 0.53
C VAL A 44 1.96 4.58 1.86
N LEU A 45 0.90 4.49 2.66
CA LEU A 45 0.93 3.72 3.91
C LEU A 45 1.23 2.24 3.65
N LEU A 46 0.61 1.66 2.62
CA LEU A 46 0.85 0.28 2.23
C LEU A 46 2.28 0.02 1.75
N GLU A 47 2.85 0.93 0.96
CA GLU A 47 4.26 0.88 0.56
C GLU A 47 5.17 0.91 1.79
N ASN A 48 4.91 1.81 2.73
CA ASN A 48 5.66 1.86 3.97
C ASN A 48 5.56 0.53 4.74
N LEU A 49 4.38 -0.10 4.82
CA LEU A 49 4.27 -1.42 5.48
C LEU A 49 5.04 -2.53 4.77
N LEU A 50 5.03 -2.55 3.43
CA LEU A 50 5.84 -3.47 2.63
C LEU A 50 7.34 -3.29 2.90
N ARG A 51 7.79 -2.05 3.14
CA ARG A 51 9.18 -1.74 3.47
C ARG A 51 9.64 -2.31 4.81
N TRP A 52 8.72 -2.44 5.78
CA TRP A 52 8.98 -2.90 7.14
C TRP A 52 8.48 -4.32 7.41
N GLN A 53 8.15 -5.07 6.35
CA GLN A 53 7.74 -6.46 6.49
C GLN A 53 8.96 -7.32 6.85
N ASP A 54 9.08 -7.60 8.14
CA ASP A 54 10.15 -8.41 8.72
C ASP A 54 9.62 -9.69 9.38
N GLY A 55 8.32 -10.01 9.23
CA GLY A 55 7.70 -11.24 9.74
C GLY A 55 7.43 -11.26 11.25
N ASN A 56 8.06 -10.36 12.02
CA ASN A 56 7.82 -10.18 13.46
C ASN A 56 6.93 -8.97 13.77
N SER A 57 7.22 -7.81 13.17
CA SER A 57 6.48 -6.56 13.43
C SER A 57 5.35 -6.32 12.42
N VAL A 58 5.55 -6.74 11.18
CA VAL A 58 4.56 -6.67 10.11
C VAL A 58 4.61 -8.00 9.36
N THR A 59 3.52 -8.75 9.43
CA THR A 59 3.37 -10.03 8.72
C THR A 59 2.67 -9.81 7.37
N GLU A 60 2.75 -10.81 6.48
CA GLU A 60 1.98 -10.80 5.24
C GLU A 60 0.48 -10.73 5.54
N GLU A 61 0.04 -11.45 6.58
CA GLU A 61 -1.35 -11.49 7.01
C GLU A 61 -1.87 -10.11 7.43
N ASP A 62 -1.06 -9.29 8.11
CA ASP A 62 -1.43 -7.91 8.46
C ASP A 62 -1.65 -7.04 7.21
N ILE A 63 -0.79 -7.20 6.20
CA ILE A 63 -0.88 -6.46 4.94
C ILE A 63 -2.14 -6.91 4.17
N HIS A 64 -2.43 -8.22 4.15
CA HIS A 64 -3.65 -8.77 3.57
C HIS A 64 -4.91 -8.33 4.32
N ALA A 65 -4.88 -8.32 5.66
CA ALA A 65 -5.98 -7.87 6.50
C ALA A 65 -6.27 -6.38 6.29
N LEU A 66 -5.23 -5.55 6.20
CA LEU A 66 -5.38 -4.13 5.88
C LEU A 66 -5.96 -3.92 4.48
N ALA A 67 -5.45 -4.62 3.47
CA ALA A 67 -5.98 -4.55 2.10
C ALA A 67 -7.46 -5.01 2.03
N GLY A 68 -7.83 -6.04 2.79
CA GLY A 68 -9.21 -6.50 2.93
C GLY A 68 -10.11 -5.51 3.66
N TRP A 69 -9.62 -4.90 4.75
CA TRP A 69 -10.32 -3.87 5.49
C TRP A 69 -10.58 -2.63 4.61
N LEU A 70 -9.61 -2.24 3.80
CA LEU A 70 -9.72 -1.13 2.85
C LEU A 70 -10.79 -1.37 1.76
N LYS A 71 -10.95 -2.62 1.31
CA LYS A 71 -12.05 -2.99 0.40
C LYS A 71 -13.42 -2.91 1.09
N LYS A 72 -13.50 -3.32 2.36
CA LYS A 72 -14.74 -3.36 3.15
C LYS A 72 -15.20 -1.97 3.59
N CYS A 73 -14.26 -1.11 3.96
CA CYS A 73 -14.55 0.18 4.55
C CYS A 73 -13.90 1.32 3.74
N PRO A 74 -14.49 1.72 2.60
CA PRO A 74 -14.11 2.97 1.91
C PRO A 74 -14.61 4.20 2.70
N MET A 75 -14.52 4.17 4.03
CA MET A 75 -14.99 5.20 4.95
C MET A 75 -13.92 6.29 5.13
N LEU A 76 -13.47 6.83 4.00
CA LEU A 76 -12.71 8.09 3.93
C LEU A 76 -13.31 9.06 2.92
N THR A 77 -14.54 8.82 2.45
CA THR A 77 -15.42 9.94 2.14
C THR A 77 -15.79 10.58 3.47
N VAL A 78 -14.86 11.35 4.05
CA VAL A 78 -15.25 12.46 4.91
C VAL A 78 -16.16 13.30 4.04
N LYS A 79 -17.46 13.14 4.24
CA LYS A 79 -18.46 14.10 3.76
C LYS A 79 -18.18 15.32 4.62
N LEU A 80 -17.21 16.14 4.20
CA LEU A 80 -16.97 17.45 4.80
C LEU A 80 -18.34 18.12 4.78
N PRO A 81 -18.94 18.47 5.92
CA PRO A 81 -20.04 19.42 5.88
C PRO A 81 -19.40 20.68 5.31
N THR A 82 -19.68 20.99 4.05
CA THR A 82 -19.36 22.29 3.46
C THR A 82 -20.16 23.31 4.27
N ALA A 83 -19.53 23.85 5.30
CA ALA A 83 -20.06 24.96 6.07
C ALA A 83 -20.12 26.17 5.13
N ARG A 84 -21.36 26.58 4.85
CA ARG A 84 -21.84 27.84 4.24
C ARG A 84 -21.37 28.13 2.81
N GLN A 85 -22.33 28.17 1.88
CA GLN A 85 -22.84 29.46 1.38
C GLN A 85 -24.34 29.32 1.10
N GLY A 86 -25.15 29.91 1.96
CA GLY A 86 -26.59 30.07 1.78
C GLY A 86 -26.96 31.44 2.31
N CYS A 87 -27.38 32.30 1.38
CA CYS A 87 -27.92 33.67 1.49
C CYS A 87 -26.99 34.75 2.05
#